data_AF-A0A367GKP0-F1
#
_entry.id   AF-A0A367GKP0-F1
#
_cell.length_a   1.000
_cell.length_b   1.000
_cell.length_c   1.000
_cell.angle_alpha   90.00
_cell.angle_beta   90.00
_cell.angle_gamma   90.00
#
_symmetry.space_group_name_H-M   'P 1'
#
loop_
_entity.id
_entity.type
_entity.pdbx_description
1 polymer ?
#
loop_
_entity_poly.entity_id
_entity_poly.type
_entity_poly.pdbx_seq_one_letter_code
_entity_poly.pdbx_strand_id
1 'polypeptide(L)'
;MSIKEALIGVFSDDPINWLKWGIVFAILIGGYIIAIPLYGKVSSRLSWERKRDIARSRDHVIKAALVKKHPKGEVGKYDWSATYHYELQGEEREYHAYFKEPTRPPVYLYLYYLDNPRKLFSVEEYHYENHKAILLLPVIFLPWILALAAMFLLNIPLPTR
;
A
#
# COMPACT_ATOMS: atom_id res chain seq x y z
N MET A 1 21.12 -27.05 -23.68
CA MET A 1 20.14 -27.75 -22.84
C MET A 1 18.75 -27.25 -23.17
N SER A 2 17.82 -28.15 -23.49
CA SER A 2 16.41 -27.84 -23.72
C SER A 2 15.71 -27.50 -22.41
N ILE A 3 14.71 -26.61 -22.41
CA ILE A 3 13.86 -26.32 -21.23
C ILE A 3 13.27 -27.62 -20.65
N LYS A 4 12.99 -28.60 -21.51
CA LYS A 4 12.55 -29.94 -21.09
C LYS A 4 13.61 -30.67 -20.26
N GLU A 5 14.88 -30.63 -20.64
CA GLU A 5 15.97 -31.31 -19.93
C GLU A 5 16.23 -30.66 -18.57
N ALA A 6 16.16 -29.32 -18.50
CA ALA A 6 16.27 -28.60 -17.24
C ALA A 6 15.09 -28.90 -16.29
N LEU A 7 13.87 -28.99 -16.82
CA LEU A 7 12.69 -29.38 -16.04
C LEU A 7 12.77 -30.85 -15.57
N ILE A 8 13.24 -31.77 -16.42
CA ILE A 8 13.43 -33.18 -16.06
C ILE A 8 14.52 -33.33 -14.99
N GLY A 9 15.59 -32.54 -15.03
CA GLY A 9 16.60 -32.52 -13.97
C GLY A 9 16.09 -31.97 -12.63
N VAL A 10 15.21 -30.97 -12.68
CA VAL A 10 14.60 -30.34 -11.48
C VAL A 10 13.50 -31.22 -10.86
N PHE A 11 12.74 -31.93 -11.69
CA PHE A 11 11.70 -32.89 -11.34
C PHE A 11 12.15 -34.33 -11.67
N SER A 12 13.33 -34.69 -11.18
CA SER A 12 13.93 -36.03 -11.33
C SER A 12 12.97 -37.15 -10.86
N ASP A 13 13.16 -38.38 -11.35
CA ASP A 13 12.40 -39.57 -10.92
C ASP A 13 12.68 -39.97 -9.45
N ASP A 14 13.57 -39.26 -8.75
CA ASP A 14 13.89 -39.50 -7.35
C ASP A 14 12.75 -39.04 -6.41
N PRO A 15 12.08 -39.97 -5.70
CA PRO A 15 10.99 -39.64 -4.77
C PRO A 15 11.41 -38.68 -3.64
N ILE A 16 12.71 -38.61 -3.29
CA ILE A 16 13.21 -37.67 -2.28
C ILE A 16 13.13 -36.23 -2.79
N ASN A 17 13.39 -35.97 -4.07
CA ASN A 17 13.28 -34.63 -4.65
C ASN A 17 11.81 -34.19 -4.76
N TRP A 18 10.90 -35.11 -5.05
CA TRP A 18 9.46 -34.85 -4.99
C TRP A 18 9.01 -34.43 -3.59
N LEU A 19 9.50 -35.09 -2.54
CA LEU A 19 9.21 -34.71 -1.16
C LEU A 19 9.74 -33.31 -0.81
N LYS A 20 10.97 -32.99 -1.22
CA LYS A 20 11.56 -31.65 -1.01
C LYS A 20 10.73 -30.56 -1.71
N TRP A 21 10.32 -30.79 -2.95
CA TRP A 21 9.44 -29.87 -3.67
C TRP A 21 8.06 -29.75 -3.00
N GLY A 22 7.50 -30.86 -2.51
CA GLY A 22 6.28 -30.84 -1.72
C GLY A 22 6.38 -29.93 -0.49
N ILE A 23 7.51 -29.95 0.22
CA ILE A 23 7.77 -29.06 1.36
C ILE A 23 7.86 -27.60 0.90
N VAL A 24 8.58 -27.31 -0.20
CA VAL A 24 8.68 -25.94 -0.75
C VAL A 24 7.31 -25.40 -1.13
N PHE A 25 6.48 -26.19 -1.80
CA PHE A 25 5.11 -25.79 -2.15
C PHE A 25 4.23 -25.59 -0.92
N ALA A 26 4.34 -26.46 0.10
CA ALA A 26 3.62 -26.29 1.36
C ALA A 26 4.01 -24.99 2.07
N ILE A 27 5.30 -24.64 2.08
CA ILE A 27 5.81 -23.38 2.65
C ILE A 27 5.32 -22.18 1.84
N LEU A 28 5.33 -22.25 0.51
CA LEU A 28 4.86 -21.18 -0.35
C LEU A 28 3.36 -20.92 -0.15
N ILE A 29 2.54 -21.98 -0.20
CA ILE A 29 1.09 -21.89 0.00
C ILE A 29 0.77 -21.43 1.43
N GLY A 30 1.38 -22.06 2.44
CA GLY A 30 1.21 -21.69 3.85
C GLY A 30 1.66 -20.26 4.13
N GLY A 31 2.74 -19.82 3.49
CA GLY A 31 3.22 -18.45 3.53
C GLY A 31 2.17 -17.46 3.02
N TYR A 32 1.50 -17.78 1.91
CA TYR A 32 0.42 -16.93 1.37
C TYR A 32 -0.80 -16.85 2.30
N ILE A 33 -1.17 -17.95 2.96
CA ILE A 33 -2.24 -17.97 3.96
C ILE A 33 -1.98 -16.96 5.08
N ILE A 34 -0.70 -16.73 5.44
CA ILE A 34 -0.30 -15.75 6.46
C ILE A 34 -0.12 -14.35 5.86
N ALA A 35 0.50 -14.25 4.68
CA ALA A 35 0.87 -12.98 4.06
C ALA A 35 -0.35 -12.14 3.65
N ILE A 36 -1.42 -12.77 3.15
CA ILE A 36 -2.65 -12.09 2.73
C ILE A 36 -3.33 -11.34 3.90
N PRO A 37 -3.68 -11.98 5.04
CA PRO A 37 -4.28 -11.26 6.16
C PRO A 37 -3.30 -10.26 6.80
N LEU A 38 -2.01 -10.57 6.83
CA LEU A 38 -0.99 -9.64 7.32
C LEU A 38 -0.93 -8.38 6.45
N TYR A 39 -0.96 -8.52 5.13
CA TYR A 39 -1.00 -7.40 4.19
C TYR A 39 -2.21 -6.50 4.46
N GLY A 40 -3.41 -7.08 4.59
CA GLY A 40 -4.63 -6.33 4.91
C GLY A 40 -4.52 -5.55 6.24
N LYS A 41 -3.93 -6.17 7.26
CA LYS A 41 -3.69 -5.55 8.57
C LYS A 41 -2.67 -4.42 8.53
N VAL A 42 -1.58 -4.57 7.77
CA VAL A 42 -0.56 -3.51 7.62
C VAL A 42 -1.12 -2.37 6.77
N SER A 43 -1.78 -2.67 5.66
CA SER A 43 -2.39 -1.70 4.77
C SER A 43 -3.44 -0.85 5.48
N SER A 44 -4.36 -1.48 6.22
CA SER A 44 -5.38 -0.77 7.01
C SER A 44 -4.79 0.13 8.09
N ARG A 45 -3.70 -0.27 8.75
CA ARG A 45 -3.00 0.58 9.72
C ARG A 45 -2.35 1.81 9.09
N LEU A 46 -1.95 1.72 7.83
CA LEU A 46 -1.35 2.83 7.08
C LEU A 46 -2.38 3.70 6.36
N SER A 47 -3.65 3.31 6.36
CA SER A 47 -4.72 4.01 5.64
C SER A 47 -5.04 5.38 6.27
N TRP A 48 -5.43 6.34 5.43
CA TRP A 48 -5.83 7.67 5.88
C TRP A 48 -7.16 7.64 6.62
N GLU A 49 -8.05 6.72 6.28
CA GLU A 49 -9.29 6.46 7.02
C GLU A 49 -9.00 6.10 8.46
N ARG A 50 -8.02 5.22 8.71
CA ARG A 50 -7.64 4.87 10.08
C ARG A 50 -7.08 6.07 10.84
N LYS A 51 -6.23 6.88 10.19
CA LYS A 51 -5.70 8.12 10.79
C LYS A 51 -6.81 9.13 11.07
N ARG A 52 -7.77 9.28 10.16
CA ARG A 52 -8.97 10.10 10.34
C ARG A 52 -9.77 9.65 11.54
N ASP A 53 -10.02 8.34 11.68
CA ASP A 53 -10.83 7.82 12.79
C ASP A 53 -10.14 8.09 14.14
N ILE A 54 -8.81 8.00 14.20
CA ILE A 54 -8.03 8.40 15.38
C ILE A 54 -8.16 9.90 15.63
N ALA A 55 -8.01 10.74 14.62
CA ALA A 55 -8.16 12.19 14.75
C ALA A 55 -9.57 12.58 15.23
N ARG A 56 -10.61 11.98 14.64
CA ARG A 56 -12.01 12.16 15.06
C ARG A 56 -12.25 11.74 16.51
N SER A 57 -11.66 10.62 16.94
CA SER A 57 -11.78 10.17 18.34
C SER A 57 -11.15 11.13 19.36
N ARG A 58 -10.26 12.02 18.90
CA ARG A 58 -9.59 13.05 19.70
C ARG A 58 -10.18 14.45 19.48
N ASP A 59 -11.26 14.56 18.73
CA ASP A 59 -11.85 15.84 18.29
C ASP A 59 -10.87 16.75 17.52
N HIS A 60 -9.91 16.14 16.82
CA HIS A 60 -8.92 16.83 15.99
C HIS A 60 -9.45 17.03 14.57
N VAL A 61 -10.54 17.78 14.44
CA VAL A 61 -11.24 18.01 13.17
C VAL A 61 -11.39 19.51 12.93
N ILE A 62 -11.02 19.96 11.73
CA ILE A 62 -11.14 21.35 11.31
C ILE A 62 -11.94 21.39 10.02
N LYS A 63 -12.96 22.25 9.97
CA LYS A 63 -13.75 22.46 8.75
C LYS A 63 -13.11 23.59 7.94
N ALA A 64 -12.73 23.28 6.70
CA ALA A 64 -12.17 24.25 5.76
C ALA A 64 -13.16 24.54 4.64
N ALA A 65 -13.25 25.79 4.20
CA ALA A 65 -14.15 26.25 3.14
C ALA A 65 -13.39 26.49 1.83
N LEU A 66 -13.94 26.06 0.71
CA LEU A 66 -13.31 26.21 -0.60
C LEU A 66 -13.21 27.70 -0.98
N VAL A 67 -12.00 28.14 -1.32
CA VAL A 67 -11.73 29.50 -1.81
C VAL A 67 -11.62 29.50 -3.32
N LYS A 68 -10.76 28.63 -3.85
CA LYS A 68 -10.47 28.54 -5.28
C LYS A 68 -10.21 27.10 -5.69
N LYS A 69 -10.56 26.78 -6.93
CA LYS A 69 -10.20 25.52 -7.59
C LYS A 69 -9.76 25.78 -9.01
N HIS A 70 -8.78 25.03 -9.46
CA HIS A 70 -8.21 25.13 -10.79
C HIS A 70 -8.14 23.73 -11.43
N PRO A 71 -8.80 23.52 -12.58
CA PRO A 71 -8.69 22.27 -13.31
C PRO A 71 -7.33 22.17 -14.03
N LYS A 72 -6.78 20.96 -14.09
CA LYS A 72 -5.57 20.61 -14.84
C LYS A 72 -5.84 19.33 -15.63
N GLY A 73 -5.40 19.28 -16.89
CA GLY A 73 -5.57 18.10 -17.75
C GLY A 73 -6.58 18.33 -18.87
N GLU A 74 -7.06 17.23 -19.44
CA GLU A 74 -7.93 17.23 -20.62
C GLU A 74 -9.39 17.50 -20.26
N VAL A 75 -10.15 18.01 -21.23
CA VAL A 75 -11.57 18.31 -21.06
C VAL A 75 -12.34 17.03 -20.71
N GLY A 76 -12.95 17.02 -19.53
CA GLY A 76 -13.68 15.87 -19.00
C GLY A 76 -12.85 14.96 -18.09
N LYS A 77 -11.52 15.13 -18.07
CA LYS A 77 -10.55 14.37 -17.27
C LYS A 77 -9.66 15.30 -16.44
N TYR A 78 -10.32 16.14 -15.67
CA TYR A 78 -9.62 17.15 -14.88
C TYR A 78 -9.17 16.59 -13.54
N ASP A 79 -7.88 16.70 -13.29
CA ASP A 79 -7.37 16.82 -11.94
C ASP A 79 -7.61 18.23 -11.42
N TRP A 80 -7.78 18.39 -10.12
CA TRP A 80 -8.08 19.66 -9.51
C TRP A 80 -7.05 20.01 -8.46
N SER A 81 -6.55 21.24 -8.53
CA SER A 81 -5.86 21.88 -7.42
C SER A 81 -6.83 22.83 -6.75
N ALA A 82 -7.05 22.69 -5.43
CA ALA A 82 -7.96 23.53 -4.69
C ALA A 82 -7.28 24.12 -3.45
N THR A 83 -7.66 25.34 -3.12
CA THR A 83 -7.27 26.01 -1.88
C THR A 83 -8.50 26.19 -1.01
N TYR A 84 -8.36 25.81 0.25
CA TYR A 84 -9.36 25.96 1.28
C TYR A 84 -8.87 26.93 2.35
N HIS A 85 -9.78 27.70 2.91
CA HIS A 85 -9.55 28.57 4.06
C HIS A 85 -10.05 27.87 5.32
N TYR A 86 -9.29 27.97 6.41
CA TYR A 86 -9.68 27.47 7.71
C TYR A 86 -9.12 28.36 8.82
N GLU A 87 -9.75 28.27 9.98
CA GLU A 87 -9.29 28.93 11.19
C GLU A 87 -8.66 27.89 12.13
N LEU A 88 -7.50 28.21 12.69
CA LEU A 88 -6.85 27.39 13.71
C LEU A 88 -6.31 28.30 14.80
N GLN A 89 -6.85 28.18 16.01
CA GLN A 89 -6.43 28.97 17.18
C GLN A 89 -6.54 30.49 16.96
N GLY A 90 -7.58 30.95 16.25
CA GLY A 90 -7.79 32.37 15.95
C GLY A 90 -6.94 32.91 14.78
N GLU A 91 -6.13 32.06 14.14
CA GLU A 91 -5.40 32.43 12.92
C GLU A 91 -6.09 31.86 11.68
N GLU A 92 -6.37 32.74 10.72
CA GLU A 92 -6.81 32.36 9.39
C GLU A 92 -5.65 31.79 8.58
N ARG A 93 -5.87 30.64 7.94
CA ARG A 93 -4.86 29.93 7.17
C ARG A 93 -5.44 29.30 5.91
N GLU A 94 -4.56 29.04 4.97
CA GLU A 94 -4.90 28.34 3.74
C GLU A 94 -4.37 26.91 3.74
N TYR A 95 -5.14 26.00 3.13
CA TYR A 95 -4.78 24.61 2.91
C TYR A 95 -4.87 24.31 1.41
N HIS A 96 -3.81 23.72 0.86
CA HIS A 96 -3.78 23.31 -0.55
C HIS A 96 -4.00 21.81 -0.66
N ALA A 97 -5.04 21.43 -1.40
CA ALA A 97 -5.40 20.04 -1.65
C ALA A 97 -5.40 19.74 -3.14
N TYR A 98 -4.95 18.55 -3.51
CA TYR A 98 -5.00 18.06 -4.88
C TYR A 98 -5.99 16.90 -4.97
N PHE A 99 -6.82 16.89 -6.01
CA PHE A 99 -7.82 15.86 -6.26
C PHE A 99 -7.58 15.29 -7.65
N LYS A 100 -7.42 13.97 -7.72
CA LYS A 100 -7.25 13.26 -8.99
C LYS A 100 -8.61 12.88 -9.55
N GLU A 101 -8.76 12.86 -10.87
CA GLU A 101 -9.99 12.41 -11.53
C GLU A 101 -10.45 11.04 -10.97
N PRO A 102 -11.77 10.82 -10.74
CA PRO A 102 -12.93 11.71 -11.03
C PRO A 102 -13.33 12.63 -9.87
N THR A 103 -12.54 12.72 -8.80
CA THR A 103 -12.92 13.42 -7.58
C THR A 103 -12.92 14.93 -7.79
N ARG A 104 -14.08 15.56 -7.63
CA ARG A 104 -14.22 17.03 -7.66
C ARG A 104 -13.97 17.60 -6.27
N PRO A 105 -13.29 18.76 -6.15
CA PRO A 105 -13.12 19.43 -4.87
C PRO A 105 -14.48 19.78 -4.24
N PRO A 106 -14.76 19.33 -3.01
CA PRO A 106 -15.99 19.69 -2.29
C PRO A 106 -15.99 21.18 -1.90
N VAL A 107 -17.16 21.70 -1.53
CA VAL A 107 -17.29 23.07 -0.99
C VAL A 107 -16.68 23.18 0.41
N TYR A 108 -16.81 22.13 1.21
CA TYR A 108 -16.21 22.02 2.52
C TYR A 108 -15.30 20.80 2.56
N LEU A 109 -14.08 20.98 3.07
CA LEU A 109 -13.13 19.91 3.27
C LEU A 109 -12.85 19.76 4.76
N TYR A 110 -12.93 18.54 5.26
CA TYR A 110 -12.57 18.25 6.65
C TYR A 110 -11.08 17.92 6.73
N LEU A 111 -10.35 18.74 7.50
CA LEU A 111 -8.95 18.57 7.80
C LEU A 111 -8.79 17.90 9.16
N TYR A 112 -7.82 17.00 9.25
CA TYR A 112 -7.54 16.19 10.43
C TYR A 112 -6.06 16.34 10.81
N TYR A 113 -5.76 16.21 12.10
CA TYR A 113 -4.39 16.07 12.59
C TYR A 113 -4.30 15.00 13.68
N LEU A 114 -3.14 14.34 13.79
CA LEU A 114 -2.93 13.31 14.82
C LEU A 114 -2.43 13.91 16.13
N ASP A 115 -1.25 14.52 16.08
CA ASP A 115 -0.58 15.08 17.27
C ASP A 115 -0.20 16.55 17.09
N ASN A 116 0.11 16.98 15.86
CA ASN A 116 0.53 18.35 15.56
C ASN A 116 -0.53 19.07 14.71
N PRO A 117 -1.15 20.15 15.22
CA PRO A 117 -2.22 20.87 14.52
C PRO A 117 -1.75 21.60 13.25
N ARG A 118 -0.43 21.76 13.06
CA ARG A 118 0.14 22.32 11.82
C ARG A 118 0.33 21.28 10.72
N LYS A 119 0.19 19.98 11.02
CA LYS A 119 0.30 18.88 10.06
C LYS A 119 -1.09 18.32 9.77
N LEU A 120 -1.81 19.05 8.93
CA LEU A 120 -3.16 18.70 8.51
C LEU A 120 -3.15 17.75 7.32
N PHE A 121 -4.18 16.93 7.21
CA PHE A 121 -4.46 16.09 6.05
C PHE A 121 -5.98 15.96 5.87
N SER A 122 -6.43 15.66 4.66
CA SER A 122 -7.80 15.24 4.36
C SER A 122 -7.81 13.79 3.87
N VAL A 123 -8.92 13.08 4.02
CA VAL A 123 -9.09 11.74 3.40
C VAL A 123 -9.54 11.85 1.95
N GLU A 124 -10.19 12.96 1.58
CA GLU A 124 -10.78 13.13 0.25
C GLU A 124 -9.75 13.62 -0.79
N GLU A 125 -8.64 14.18 -0.32
CA GLU A 125 -7.55 14.60 -1.20
C GLU A 125 -6.72 13.39 -1.66
N TYR A 126 -6.06 13.55 -2.80
CA TYR A 126 -5.16 12.56 -3.32
C TYR A 126 -3.83 12.59 -2.55
N HIS A 127 -3.47 11.43 -2.00
CA HIS A 127 -2.18 11.22 -1.33
C HIS A 127 -1.24 10.40 -2.19
N TYR A 128 0.00 10.84 -2.30
CA TYR A 128 1.05 10.04 -2.94
C TYR A 128 1.64 9.06 -1.93
N GLU A 129 1.31 7.78 -2.08
CA GLU A 129 1.56 6.75 -1.05
C GLU A 129 2.69 5.78 -1.36
N ASN A 130 3.59 6.12 -2.29
CA ASN A 130 4.67 5.20 -2.70
C ASN A 130 5.53 4.70 -1.53
N HIS A 131 5.65 5.48 -0.46
CA HIS A 131 6.35 5.07 0.74
C HIS A 131 5.71 3.85 1.44
N LYS A 132 4.39 3.61 1.28
CA LYS A 132 3.73 2.41 1.80
C LYS A 132 4.24 1.14 1.12
N ALA A 133 4.68 1.22 -0.14
CA ALA A 133 5.23 0.07 -0.85
C ALA A 133 6.47 -0.49 -0.14
N ILE A 134 7.28 0.35 0.50
CA ILE A 134 8.47 -0.09 1.25
C ILE A 134 8.08 -1.07 2.38
N LEU A 135 6.93 -0.85 3.01
CA LEU A 135 6.43 -1.72 4.09
C LEU A 135 5.63 -2.92 3.56
N LEU A 136 4.92 -2.75 2.45
CA LEU A 136 4.04 -3.79 1.90
C LEU A 136 4.78 -4.80 1.02
N LEU A 137 5.84 -4.40 0.30
CA LEU A 137 6.62 -5.30 -0.56
C LEU A 137 7.25 -6.46 0.21
N PRO A 138 7.89 -6.26 1.39
CA PRO A 138 8.39 -7.37 2.19
C PRO A 138 7.32 -8.39 2.57
N VAL A 139 6.10 -7.93 2.87
CA VAL A 139 4.97 -8.81 3.21
C VAL A 139 4.52 -9.63 2.00
N ILE A 140 4.45 -9.01 0.81
CA ILE A 140 4.11 -9.68 -0.45
C ILE A 140 5.15 -10.74 -0.82
N PHE A 141 6.43 -10.44 -0.64
CA PHE A 141 7.52 -11.35 -0.99
C PHE A 141 7.86 -12.36 0.09
N LEU A 142 7.30 -12.24 1.30
CA LEU A 142 7.57 -13.16 2.41
C LEU A 142 7.41 -14.65 2.01
N PRO A 143 6.33 -15.08 1.33
CA PRO A 143 6.18 -16.48 0.92
C PRO A 143 7.28 -16.96 -0.03
N TRP A 144 7.71 -16.09 -0.96
CA TRP A 144 8.79 -16.38 -1.91
C TRP A 144 10.15 -16.46 -1.23
N ILE A 145 10.43 -15.54 -0.31
CA ILE A 145 11.67 -15.53 0.47
C ILE A 145 11.78 -16.83 1.28
N LEU A 146 10.68 -17.23 1.93
CA LEU A 146 10.63 -18.48 2.70
C LEU A 146 10.78 -19.71 1.80
N ALA A 147 10.15 -19.73 0.63
CA ALA A 147 10.28 -20.82 -0.34
C ALA A 147 11.72 -20.93 -0.87
N LEU A 148 12.36 -19.82 -1.22
CA LEU A 148 13.76 -19.79 -1.67
C LEU A 148 14.71 -20.24 -0.56
N ALA A 149 14.48 -19.80 0.68
CA ALA A 149 15.24 -20.26 1.84
C ALA A 149 15.08 -21.77 2.04
N ALA A 150 13.86 -22.31 1.88
CA ALA A 150 13.60 -23.74 1.97
C ALA A 150 14.30 -24.53 0.86
N MET A 151 14.29 -24.02 -0.39
CA MET A 151 15.02 -24.64 -1.49
C MET A 151 16.52 -24.75 -1.19
N PHE A 152 17.11 -23.68 -0.65
CA PHE A 152 18.52 -23.65 -0.26
C PHE A 152 18.81 -24.64 0.87
N LEU A 153 17.99 -24.64 1.93
CA LEU A 153 18.16 -25.54 3.07
C LEU A 153 17.98 -27.02 2.72
N LEU A 154 17.09 -27.34 1.78
CA LEU A 154 16.83 -28.70 1.32
C LEU A 154 17.84 -29.17 0.25
N ASN A 155 18.81 -28.33 -0.13
CA ASN A 155 19.79 -28.59 -1.18
C ASN A 155 19.11 -29.11 -2.46
N ILE A 156 18.06 -28.42 -2.91
CA ILE A 156 17.41 -28.76 -4.19
C ILE A 156 18.37 -28.37 -5.32
N PRO A 157 18.71 -29.28 -6.25
CA PRO A 157 19.57 -28.95 -7.37
C PRO A 157 18.91 -27.85 -8.21
N LEU A 158 19.57 -26.69 -8.26
CA LEU A 158 19.18 -25.65 -9.20
C LEU A 158 19.55 -26.11 -10.61
N PRO A 159 18.73 -25.82 -11.63
CA PRO A 159 19.10 -26.12 -13.00
C PRO A 159 20.33 -25.27 -13.36
N THR A 160 21.51 -25.88 -13.28
CA THR A 160 22.75 -25.33 -13.81
C THR A 160 22.70 -25.39 -15.34
N ARG A 161 23.11 -24.29 -15.97
CA ARG A 161 23.22 -24.14 -17.44
C ARG A 161 24.09 -25.22 -18.07
#